data_AF-A0A136JX33-F1
#
_entry.id   AF-A0A136JX33-F1
#
_cell.length_a   1.000
_cell.length_b   1.000
_cell.length_c   1.000
_cell.angle_alpha   90.00
_cell.angle_beta   90.00
_cell.angle_gamma   90.00
#
_symmetry.space_group_name_H-M   'P 1'
#
loop_
_entity.id
_entity.type
_entity.pdbx_description
1 polymer ?
#
loop_
_entity_poly.entity_id
_entity_poly.type
_entity_poly.pdbx_seq_one_letter_code
_entity_poly.pdbx_strand_id
1 'polypeptide(L)'
;MVDIATIIAAIGAATSAIELFDKMADQIERFITKRPTPDVPKEHRLKIEKSDADIVASSHGQVVQRITAQDLVNLPPSQLQHIKVLEQSMENHYAVWSQVYPQLALMDSPVQKARVEQQLRGIVVGMKGDLEGILSFLESCGIHLDDHYMHIRHLVGQQ
;
A
#
# COMPACT_ATOMS: atom_id res chain seq x y z
N MET A 1 4.31 -12.33 25.59
CA MET A 1 3.21 -11.36 25.41
C MET A 1 3.83 -10.12 24.80
N VAL A 2 3.32 -9.66 23.66
CA VAL A 2 3.82 -8.42 23.05
C VAL A 2 3.28 -7.25 23.85
N ASP A 3 4.10 -6.22 24.07
CA ASP A 3 3.64 -5.02 24.74
C ASP A 3 2.74 -4.16 23.82
N ILE A 4 1.84 -3.38 24.43
CA ILE A 4 0.86 -2.59 23.68
C ILE A 4 1.51 -1.51 22.81
N ALA A 5 2.69 -1.00 23.15
CA ALA A 5 3.38 0.00 22.36
C ALA A 5 3.91 -0.59 21.04
N THR A 6 4.41 -1.83 21.07
CA THR A 6 4.82 -2.57 19.88
C THR A 6 3.63 -2.81 18.93
N ILE A 7 2.46 -3.12 19.48
CA ILE A 7 1.22 -3.29 18.70
C ILE A 7 0.80 -1.97 18.05
N ILE A 8 0.74 -0.88 18.82
CA ILE A 8 0.36 0.45 18.33
C ILE A 8 1.33 0.93 17.23
N ALA A 9 2.62 0.60 17.36
CA ALA A 9 3.61 0.92 16.35
C ALA A 9 3.40 0.11 15.06
N ALA A 10 3.06 -1.18 15.16
CA ALA A 10 2.75 -2.00 13.99
C ALA A 10 1.45 -1.55 13.29
N ILE A 11 0.41 -1.19 14.05
CA ILE A 11 -0.81 -0.56 13.51
C ILE A 11 -0.45 0.71 12.73
N GLY A 12 0.34 1.59 13.35
CA GLY A 12 0.83 2.80 12.70
C GLY A 12 1.50 2.48 11.37
N ALA A 13 2.49 1.59 11.40
CA ALA A 13 3.25 1.19 10.23
C ALA A 13 2.39 0.63 9.08
N ALA A 14 1.45 -0.28 9.39
CA ALA A 14 0.55 -0.84 8.40
C ALA A 14 -0.34 0.24 7.75
N THR A 15 -0.92 1.12 8.57
CA THR A 15 -1.81 2.18 8.06
C THR A 15 -1.06 3.26 7.29
N SER A 16 0.14 3.65 7.71
CA SER A 16 1.01 4.60 6.99
C SER A 16 1.37 4.08 5.61
N ALA A 17 1.77 2.81 5.52
CA ALA A 17 2.17 2.20 4.26
C ALA A 17 1.00 2.05 3.28
N ILE A 18 -0.20 1.78 3.78
CA ILE A 18 -1.43 1.79 2.97
C ILE A 18 -1.74 3.20 2.48
N GLU A 19 -1.70 4.21 3.35
CA GLU A 19 -1.93 5.59 2.95
C GLU A 19 -0.94 6.04 1.86
N LEU A 20 0.31 5.58 1.97
CA LEU A 20 1.35 5.86 0.97
C LEU A 20 1.03 5.21 -0.37
N PHE A 21 0.56 3.96 -0.35
CA PHE A 21 0.12 3.26 -1.54
C PHE A 21 -1.10 3.94 -2.19
N ASP A 22 -2.11 4.33 -1.39
CA ASP A 22 -3.33 5.00 -1.87
C ASP A 22 -3.02 6.32 -2.60
N LYS A 23 -2.03 7.07 -2.12
CA LYS A 23 -1.54 8.29 -2.79
C LYS A 23 -1.01 8.02 -4.20
N MET A 24 -0.47 6.83 -4.42
CA MET A 24 0.14 6.42 -5.69
C MET A 24 -0.75 5.56 -6.56
N ALA A 25 -1.79 4.91 -6.03
CA ALA A 25 -2.56 3.87 -6.72
C ALA A 25 -3.00 4.31 -8.12
N ASP A 26 -3.55 5.53 -8.24
CA ASP A 26 -3.95 6.08 -9.55
C ASP A 26 -2.76 6.30 -10.50
N GLN A 27 -1.63 6.75 -9.97
CA GLN A 27 -0.43 7.00 -10.79
C GLN A 27 0.14 5.69 -11.30
N ILE A 28 0.18 4.66 -10.45
CA ILE A 28 0.60 3.30 -10.79
C ILE A 28 -0.34 2.73 -11.86
N GLU A 29 -1.64 2.83 -11.66
CA GLU A 29 -2.63 2.34 -12.62
C GLU A 29 -2.48 3.02 -13.99
N ARG A 30 -2.40 4.36 -14.03
CA ARG A 30 -2.14 5.09 -15.28
C ARG A 30 -0.81 4.71 -15.91
N PHE A 31 0.23 4.49 -15.10
CA PHE A 31 1.56 4.12 -15.58
C PHE A 31 1.56 2.73 -16.24
N ILE A 32 0.85 1.76 -15.65
CA ILE A 32 0.73 0.39 -16.12
C ILE A 32 -0.18 0.32 -17.35
N THR A 33 -1.40 0.84 -17.23
CA THR A 33 -2.46 0.69 -18.24
C THR A 33 -2.33 1.67 -19.39
N LYS A 34 -1.55 2.75 -19.20
CA LYS A 34 -1.46 3.91 -20.10
C LYS A 34 -2.82 4.58 -20.36
N ARG A 35 -3.83 4.34 -19.52
CA ARG A 35 -5.14 4.99 -19.54
C ARG A 35 -5.13 6.21 -18.61
N PRO A 36 -5.90 7.26 -18.90
CA PRO A 36 -5.94 8.47 -18.07
C PRO A 36 -6.81 8.32 -16.81
N THR A 37 -7.80 7.42 -16.84
CA THR A 37 -8.79 7.26 -15.77
C THR A 37 -8.62 5.90 -15.09
N PRO A 38 -8.50 5.84 -13.75
CA PRO A 38 -8.55 4.60 -12.99
C PRO A 38 -9.87 3.85 -13.18
N ASP A 39 -9.83 2.51 -13.17
CA ASP A 39 -11.02 1.66 -13.31
C ASP A 39 -11.89 1.68 -12.04
N VAL A 40 -11.29 1.85 -10.84
CA VAL A 40 -12.00 1.93 -9.56
C VAL A 40 -12.08 3.38 -9.06
N PRO A 41 -13.27 4.01 -8.99
CA PRO A 41 -13.45 5.36 -8.45
C PRO A 41 -13.00 5.46 -6.98
N LYS A 42 -12.46 6.61 -6.57
CA LYS A 42 -11.91 6.79 -5.20
C LYS A 42 -12.97 6.64 -4.12
N GLU A 43 -14.17 7.11 -4.39
CA GLU A 43 -15.33 7.07 -3.49
C GLU A 43 -15.82 5.66 -3.17
N HIS A 44 -15.45 4.66 -3.98
CA HIS A 44 -15.81 3.26 -3.79
C HIS A 44 -14.70 2.46 -3.09
N ARG A 45 -13.52 3.06 -2.91
CA ARG A 45 -12.38 2.39 -2.28
C ARG A 45 -12.58 2.30 -0.77
N LEU A 46 -12.26 1.13 -0.24
CA LEU A 46 -12.00 0.84 1.15
C LEU A 46 -10.85 1.71 1.63
N LYS A 47 -11.15 2.56 2.61
CA LYS A 47 -10.20 3.41 3.29
C LYS A 47 -9.79 2.73 4.59
N ILE A 48 -8.50 2.49 4.76
CA ILE A 48 -7.95 1.88 5.98
C ILE A 48 -7.15 2.97 6.69
N GLU A 49 -7.50 3.24 7.94
CA GLU A 49 -6.88 4.30 8.73
C GLU A 49 -6.68 3.87 10.18
N LYS A 50 -5.73 4.54 10.84
CA LYS A 50 -5.54 4.40 12.27
C LYS A 50 -6.50 5.33 13.01
N SER A 51 -7.23 4.79 13.97
CA SER A 51 -8.04 5.54 14.93
C SER A 51 -7.53 5.20 16.33
N ASP A 52 -6.78 6.09 16.96
CA ASP A 52 -6.10 5.85 18.25
C ASP A 52 -5.20 4.60 18.23
N ALA A 53 -5.64 3.51 18.86
CA ALA A 53 -4.95 2.23 18.92
C ALA A 53 -5.63 1.15 18.06
N ASP A 54 -6.54 1.56 17.18
CA ASP A 54 -7.35 0.68 16.35
C ASP A 54 -7.03 0.90 14.86
N ILE A 55 -7.26 -0.15 14.07
CA ILE A 55 -7.35 -0.07 12.61
C ILE A 55 -8.83 -0.01 12.25
N VAL A 56 -9.21 0.97 11.45
CA VAL A 56 -10.57 1.17 10.98
C VAL A 56 -10.59 1.06 9.47
N ALA A 57 -11.40 0.14 8.94
CA ALA A 57 -11.69 0.07 7.53
C ALA A 57 -13.09 0.67 7.29
N SER A 58 -13.17 1.62 6.37
CA SER A 58 -14.41 2.29 6.00
C SER A 58 -14.67 2.22 4.51
N SER A 59 -15.94 2.09 4.12
CA SER A 59 -16.40 2.13 2.74
C SER A 59 -17.61 3.04 2.67
N HIS A 60 -17.68 3.92 1.67
CA HIS A 60 -18.73 4.95 1.55
C HIS A 60 -18.93 5.78 2.84
N GLY A 61 -17.85 6.06 3.57
CA GLY A 61 -17.88 6.81 4.83
C GLY A 61 -18.48 6.06 6.02
N GLN A 62 -18.81 4.78 5.87
CA GLN A 62 -19.28 3.92 6.95
C GLN A 62 -18.16 2.99 7.40
N VAL A 63 -17.99 2.84 8.71
CA VAL A 63 -17.06 1.85 9.27
C VAL A 63 -17.63 0.46 8.98
N VAL A 64 -16.90 -0.33 8.20
CA VAL A 64 -17.28 -1.70 7.87
C VAL A 64 -16.56 -2.71 8.75
N GLN A 65 -15.33 -2.40 9.18
CA GLN A 65 -14.52 -3.27 10.04
C GLN A 65 -13.67 -2.42 11.00
N ARG A 66 -13.44 -2.94 12.20
CA ARG A 66 -12.56 -2.34 13.20
C ARG A 66 -11.78 -3.44 13.91
N ILE A 67 -10.47 -3.24 14.02
CA ILE A 67 -9.56 -4.10 14.78
C ILE A 67 -8.96 -3.25 15.89
N THR A 68 -9.05 -3.73 17.12
CA THR A 68 -8.48 -3.07 18.30
C THR A 68 -7.06 -3.57 18.57
N ALA A 69 -6.28 -2.82 19.32
CA ALA A 69 -4.98 -3.30 19.80
C ALA A 69 -5.09 -4.63 20.58
N GLN A 70 -6.21 -4.88 21.26
CA GLN A 70 -6.44 -6.10 22.02
C GLN A 70 -6.56 -7.34 21.12
N ASP A 71 -7.12 -7.18 19.92
CA ASP A 71 -7.24 -8.24 18.92
C ASP A 71 -5.87 -8.70 18.41
N LEU A 72 -4.84 -7.84 18.57
CA LEU A 72 -3.48 -8.08 18.09
C LEU A 72 -2.52 -8.64 19.17
N VAL A 73 -2.97 -8.76 20.43
CA VAL A 73 -2.11 -9.15 21.57
C VAL A 73 -1.51 -10.55 21.41
N ASN A 74 -2.20 -11.43 20.67
CA ASN A 74 -1.79 -12.80 20.43
C ASN A 74 -0.91 -12.97 19.18
N LEU A 75 -0.64 -11.89 18.44
CA LEU A 75 0.20 -11.99 17.25
C LEU A 75 1.67 -12.26 17.61
N PRO A 76 2.38 -13.03 16.77
CA PRO A 76 3.81 -13.22 16.93
C PRO A 76 4.57 -11.88 16.86
N PRO A 77 5.51 -11.61 17.79
CA PRO A 77 6.32 -10.38 17.75
C PRO A 77 7.07 -10.19 16.42
N SER A 78 7.45 -11.29 15.78
CA SER A 78 8.13 -11.27 14.47
C SER A 78 7.24 -10.70 13.37
N GLN A 79 5.92 -10.94 13.39
CA GLN A 79 5.00 -10.37 12.41
C GLN A 79 4.87 -8.86 12.60
N LEU A 80 4.75 -8.39 13.85
CA LEU A 80 4.65 -6.97 14.18
C LEU A 80 5.91 -6.19 13.80
N GLN A 81 7.08 -6.81 13.99
CA GLN A 81 8.35 -6.20 13.57
C GLN A 81 8.50 -6.20 12.04
N HIS A 82 8.05 -7.25 11.37
CA HIS A 82 8.13 -7.34 9.91
C HIS A 82 7.34 -6.22 9.23
N ILE A 83 6.20 -5.81 9.79
CA ILE A 83 5.40 -4.72 9.23
C ILE A 83 6.16 -3.40 9.17
N LYS A 84 7.01 -3.10 10.16
CA LYS A 84 7.87 -1.91 10.12
C LYS A 84 8.91 -1.97 9.00
N VAL A 85 9.39 -3.17 8.69
CA VAL A 85 10.32 -3.37 7.57
C VAL A 85 9.60 -3.12 6.24
N LEU A 86 8.37 -3.60 6.10
CA LEU A 86 7.55 -3.38 4.91
C LEU A 86 7.17 -1.90 4.74
N GLU A 87 6.81 -1.21 5.83
CA GLU A 87 6.59 0.24 5.82
C GLU A 87 7.83 0.98 5.32
N GLN A 88 9.00 0.71 5.92
CA GLN A 88 10.23 1.38 5.52
C GLN A 88 10.60 1.10 4.05
N SER A 89 10.36 -0.12 3.58
CA SER A 89 10.55 -0.51 2.18
C SER A 89 9.61 0.27 1.26
N MET A 90 8.33 0.39 1.61
CA MET A 90 7.35 1.18 0.87
C MET A 90 7.75 2.65 0.81
N GLU A 91 8.23 3.24 1.92
CA GLU A 91 8.75 4.61 1.96
C GLU A 91 9.93 4.82 1.01
N ASN A 92 10.88 3.88 1.00
CA ASN A 92 12.03 3.94 0.11
C ASN A 92 11.60 3.88 -1.36
N HIS A 93 10.69 2.97 -1.69
CA HIS A 93 10.12 2.87 -3.03
C HIS A 93 9.40 4.18 -3.42
N TYR A 94 8.59 4.75 -2.51
CA TYR A 94 7.87 6.00 -2.74
C TYR A 94 8.82 7.18 -2.97
N ALA A 95 9.90 7.27 -2.20
CA ALA A 95 10.90 8.33 -2.34
C ALA A 95 11.49 8.33 -3.75
N VAL A 96 11.83 7.17 -4.30
CA VAL A 96 12.33 7.07 -5.68
C VAL A 96 11.22 7.36 -6.69
N TRP A 97 10.02 6.79 -6.50
CA TRP A 97 8.88 7.03 -7.39
C TRP A 97 8.54 8.52 -7.54
N SER A 98 8.38 9.21 -6.41
CA SER A 98 8.00 10.63 -6.37
C SER A 98 9.04 11.56 -7.02
N GLN A 99 10.31 11.16 -7.06
CA GLN A 99 11.36 11.90 -7.76
C GLN A 99 11.38 11.61 -9.26
N VAL A 100 11.18 10.35 -9.66
CA VAL A 100 11.43 9.87 -11.02
C VAL A 100 10.20 9.94 -11.91
N TYR A 101 9.03 9.53 -11.41
CA TYR A 101 7.79 9.46 -12.21
C TYR A 101 7.41 10.80 -12.87
N PRO A 102 7.45 11.97 -12.19
CA PRO A 102 7.11 13.25 -12.82
C PRO A 102 8.04 13.63 -13.98
N GLN A 103 9.28 13.14 -13.99
CA GLN A 103 10.27 13.48 -15.01
C GLN A 103 9.99 12.77 -16.34
N LEU A 104 9.26 11.65 -16.36
CA LEU A 104 8.95 10.89 -17.58
C LEU A 104 8.28 11.74 -18.67
N ALA A 105 7.45 12.70 -18.26
CA ALA A 105 6.73 13.58 -19.19
C ALA A 105 7.66 14.61 -19.86
N LEU A 106 8.83 14.88 -19.27
CA LEU A 106 9.79 15.88 -19.73
C LEU A 106 10.92 15.26 -20.58
N MET A 107 10.93 13.93 -20.76
CA MET A 107 12.00 13.23 -21.48
C MET A 107 11.73 13.16 -22.98
N ASP A 108 12.64 13.75 -23.76
CA ASP A 108 12.59 13.71 -25.23
C ASP A 108 13.25 12.47 -25.84
N SER A 109 14.25 11.89 -25.16
CA SER A 109 14.98 10.73 -25.66
C SER A 109 14.20 9.43 -25.45
N PRO A 110 13.81 8.70 -26.52
CA PRO A 110 13.06 7.45 -26.37
C PRO A 110 13.82 6.37 -25.60
N VAL A 111 15.15 6.31 -25.78
CA VAL A 111 16.01 5.32 -25.11
C VAL A 111 16.11 5.61 -23.61
N GLN A 112 16.30 6.88 -23.22
CA GLN A 112 16.34 7.24 -21.80
C GLN A 112 14.98 7.02 -21.14
N LYS A 113 13.89 7.40 -21.82
CA LYS A 113 12.52 7.18 -21.35
C LYS A 113 12.25 5.69 -21.10
N ALA A 114 12.58 4.81 -22.04
CA ALA A 114 12.39 3.36 -21.87
C ALA A 114 13.16 2.80 -20.66
N ARG A 115 14.41 3.25 -20.44
CA ARG A 115 15.19 2.84 -19.26
C ARG A 115 14.53 3.28 -17.95
N VAL A 116 14.05 4.52 -17.89
CA VAL A 116 13.39 5.06 -16.70
C VAL A 116 12.06 4.36 -16.44
N GLU A 117 11.28 4.07 -17.50
CA GLU A 117 10.06 3.26 -17.37
C GLU A 117 10.38 1.87 -16.83
N GLN A 118 11.46 1.22 -17.26
CA GLN A 118 11.87 -0.08 -16.71
C GLN A 118 12.21 0.01 -15.21
N GLN A 119 12.92 1.06 -14.77
CA GLN A 119 13.20 1.29 -13.36
C GLN A 119 11.92 1.48 -12.54
N LEU A 120 10.98 2.28 -13.05
CA LEU A 120 9.69 2.51 -12.39
C LEU A 120 8.85 1.23 -12.30
N ARG A 121 8.90 0.35 -13.32
CA ARG A 121 8.27 -0.98 -13.22
C ARG A 121 8.85 -1.80 -12.07
N GLY A 122 10.18 -1.82 -11.92
CA GLY A 122 10.82 -2.50 -10.80
C GLY A 122 10.36 -1.97 -9.44
N ILE A 123 10.22 -0.66 -9.30
CA ILE A 123 9.71 -0.01 -8.09
C ILE A 123 8.26 -0.43 -7.81
N VAL A 124 7.40 -0.43 -8.83
CA VAL A 124 5.99 -0.85 -8.70
C VAL A 124 5.88 -2.32 -8.25
N VAL A 125 6.73 -3.20 -8.78
CA VAL A 125 6.79 -4.60 -8.36
C VAL A 125 7.22 -4.72 -6.89
N GLY A 126 8.21 -3.94 -6.45
CA GLY A 126 8.63 -3.87 -5.05
C GLY A 126 7.50 -3.39 -4.12
N MET A 127 6.86 -2.27 -4.46
CA MET A 127 5.70 -1.73 -3.73
C MET A 127 4.55 -2.72 -3.64
N LYS A 128 4.28 -3.48 -4.72
CA LYS A 128 3.27 -4.55 -4.69
C LYS A 128 3.63 -5.59 -3.64
N GLY A 129 4.88 -6.05 -3.60
CA GLY A 129 5.34 -7.03 -2.61
C GLY A 129 5.19 -6.51 -1.18
N ASP A 130 5.56 -5.25 -0.94
CA ASP A 130 5.39 -4.60 0.36
C ASP A 130 3.90 -4.54 0.75
N LEU A 131 3.05 -4.07 -0.16
CA LEU A 131 1.59 -4.02 0.03
C LEU A 131 1.02 -5.41 0.30
N GLU A 132 1.42 -6.44 -0.44
CA GLU A 132 0.95 -7.80 -0.24
C GLU A 132 1.24 -8.31 1.17
N GLY A 133 2.44 -8.03 1.70
CA GLY A 133 2.80 -8.37 3.07
C GLY A 133 1.96 -7.62 4.11
N ILE A 134 1.73 -6.31 3.90
CA ILE A 134 0.91 -5.48 4.80
C ILE A 134 -0.54 -5.94 4.81
N LEU A 135 -1.12 -6.19 3.64
CA LEU A 135 -2.48 -6.66 3.51
C LEU A 135 -2.66 -8.08 4.06
N SER A 136 -1.67 -8.97 3.90
CA SER A 136 -1.69 -10.29 4.54
C SER A 136 -1.66 -10.19 6.06
N PHE A 137 -0.95 -9.21 6.61
CA PHE A 137 -1.01 -8.89 8.04
C PHE A 137 -2.39 -8.38 8.43
N LEU A 138 -2.99 -7.44 7.69
CA LEU A 138 -4.34 -6.98 8.00
C LEU A 138 -5.38 -8.12 7.97
N GLU A 139 -5.28 -9.02 6.99
CA GLU A 139 -6.10 -10.24 6.91
C GLU A 139 -5.88 -11.16 8.11
N SER A 140 -4.64 -11.37 8.55
CA SER A 140 -4.35 -12.18 9.75
C SER A 140 -4.91 -11.58 11.04
N CYS A 141 -5.14 -10.26 11.05
CA CYS A 141 -5.77 -9.53 12.13
C CYS A 141 -7.32 -9.55 12.04
N GLY A 142 -7.89 -9.99 10.91
CA GLY A 142 -9.33 -10.07 10.69
C GLY A 142 -9.92 -8.99 9.77
N ILE A 143 -9.09 -8.19 9.08
CA ILE A 143 -9.58 -7.27 8.05
C ILE A 143 -9.68 -8.03 6.72
N HIS A 144 -10.90 -8.18 6.22
CA HIS A 144 -11.14 -8.77 4.90
C HIS A 144 -11.07 -7.69 3.82
N LEU A 145 -10.22 -7.91 2.82
CA LEU A 145 -9.91 -6.96 1.75
C LEU A 145 -10.51 -7.43 0.42
N ASP A 146 -11.69 -6.91 0.07
CA ASP A 146 -12.31 -7.10 -1.25
C ASP A 146 -12.47 -5.74 -1.95
N ASP A 147 -11.38 -5.20 -2.49
CA ASP A 147 -11.39 -3.85 -3.08
C ASP A 147 -10.22 -3.58 -4.06
N HIS A 148 -9.99 -2.32 -4.45
CA HIS A 148 -9.00 -1.81 -5.40
C HIS A 148 -7.56 -2.31 -5.18
N TYR A 149 -7.19 -2.69 -3.96
CA TYR A 149 -5.92 -3.37 -3.70
C TYR A 149 -5.78 -4.67 -4.53
N MET A 150 -6.88 -5.43 -4.70
CA MET A 150 -6.93 -6.62 -5.54
C MET A 150 -6.79 -6.28 -7.03
N HIS A 151 -7.38 -5.18 -7.47
CA HIS A 151 -7.23 -4.68 -8.85
C HIS A 151 -5.76 -4.35 -9.16
N ILE A 152 -5.08 -3.58 -8.30
CA ILE A 152 -3.67 -3.25 -8.53
C ILE A 152 -2.77 -4.49 -8.43
N ARG A 153 -3.02 -5.39 -7.47
CA ARG A 153 -2.32 -6.69 -7.37
C ARG A 153 -2.38 -7.47 -8.69
N HIS A 154 -3.55 -7.50 -9.31
CA HIS A 154 -3.78 -8.13 -10.61
C HIS A 154 -3.04 -7.43 -11.74
N LEU A 155 -3.15 -6.09 -11.84
CA LEU A 155 -2.51 -5.30 -12.89
C LEU A 155 -0.99 -5.43 -12.92
N VAL A 156 -0.35 -5.49 -11.75
CA VAL A 156 1.11 -5.64 -11.64
C VAL A 156 1.54 -7.09 -11.91
N GLY A 157 0.68 -8.08 -11.66
CA GLY A 157 0.98 -9.51 -11.86
C GLY A 157 0.94 -10.00 -13.31
N GLN A 158 0.43 -9.19 -14.25
CA GLN A 158 0.35 -9.53 -15.68
C GLN A 158 1.52 -9.01 -16.53
N GLN A 159 2.60 -8.51 -15.91
CA GLN A 159 3.75 -7.92 -16.62
C GLN A 159 4.93 -8.86 -16.76
#